data_AF-A0AAW2DJ30-F1
#
_entry.id   AF-A0AAW2DJ30-F1
#
_cell.length_a   1.000
_cell.length_b   1.000
_cell.length_c   1.000
_cell.angle_alpha   90.00
_cell.angle_beta   90.00
_cell.angle_gamma   90.00
#
_symmetry.space_group_name_H-M   'P 1'
#
loop_
_entity.id
_entity.type
_entity.pdbx_description
1 polymer ?
#
loop_
_entity_poly.entity_id
_entity_poly.type
_entity_poly.pdbx_seq_one_letter_code
_entity_poly.pdbx_strand_id
1 'polypeptide(L)'
;MGGVRSFLIESKFIQLVVEEGGCYFLLRIVERSKYFLRSVFMGKNASQWLMNHIEHIVVGASSKQFFTFREGDIAFTLQRSSNSFGQFLLLTELKVGGSRRSVIIPEGKGKNGWRVFGLELRKMLNPSQYSKFD
;
A
#
# COMPACT_ATOMS: atom_id res chain seq x y z
N MET A 1 16.72 -9.41 -7.35
CA MET A 1 15.51 -9.63 -8.15
C MET A 1 14.47 -8.63 -7.66
N GLY A 2 13.44 -8.33 -8.42
CA GLY A 2 12.52 -7.25 -8.06
C GLY A 2 11.42 -7.17 -9.10
N GLY A 3 10.44 -6.30 -8.87
CA GLY A 3 9.28 -6.21 -9.74
C GLY A 3 8.69 -4.82 -9.74
N VAL A 4 7.93 -4.54 -10.79
CA VAL A 4 7.10 -3.34 -10.89
C VAL A 4 5.70 -3.75 -11.32
N ARG A 5 4.69 -3.28 -10.58
CA ARG A 5 3.28 -3.37 -10.97
C ARG A 5 2.67 -1.99 -10.92
N SER A 6 1.96 -1.62 -12.00
CA SER A 6 1.34 -0.31 -12.13
C SER A 6 -0.11 -0.44 -12.54
N PHE A 7 -1.00 0.33 -11.92
CA PHE A 7 -2.44 0.25 -12.17
C PHE A 7 -3.13 1.57 -11.80
N LEU A 8 -4.35 1.75 -12.28
CA LEU A 8 -5.20 2.88 -11.95
C LEU A 8 -6.25 2.49 -10.91
N ILE A 9 -6.43 3.34 -9.91
CA ILE A 9 -7.60 3.33 -9.04
C ILE A 9 -8.25 4.71 -9.14
N GLU A 10 -9.45 4.75 -9.70
CA GLU A 10 -10.13 6.01 -10.05
C GLU A 10 -9.21 6.89 -10.92
N SER A 11 -8.90 8.12 -10.46
CA SER A 11 -8.02 9.06 -11.15
C SER A 11 -6.55 9.00 -10.68
N LYS A 12 -6.19 8.06 -9.80
CA LYS A 12 -4.83 7.92 -9.27
C LYS A 12 -4.09 6.76 -9.94
N PHE A 13 -2.88 7.06 -10.40
CA PHE A 13 -1.93 6.06 -10.86
C PHE A 13 -1.10 5.57 -9.66
N ILE A 14 -1.18 4.27 -9.40
CA ILE A 14 -0.45 3.61 -8.33
C ILE A 14 0.62 2.72 -8.95
N GLN A 15 1.82 2.79 -8.40
CA GLN A 15 2.92 1.91 -8.78
C GLN A 15 3.53 1.28 -7.53
N LEU A 16 3.66 -0.04 -7.56
CA LEU A 16 4.36 -0.85 -6.57
C LEU A 16 5.70 -1.24 -7.17
N VAL A 17 6.79 -0.94 -6.47
CA VAL A 17 8.15 -1.31 -6.86
C VAL A 17 8.76 -2.11 -5.72
N VAL A 18 9.20 -3.33 -5.99
CA VAL A 18 9.97 -4.15 -5.04
C VAL A 18 11.39 -4.25 -5.53
N GLU A 19 12.32 -3.91 -4.66
CA GLU A 19 13.76 -4.10 -4.83
C GLU A 19 14.22 -5.10 -3.77
N GLU A 20 14.77 -6.25 -4.18
CA GLU A 20 15.24 -7.27 -3.26
C GLU A 20 16.52 -7.99 -3.73
N GLY A 21 17.30 -8.50 -2.78
CA GLY A 21 18.53 -9.24 -3.06
C GLY A 21 19.30 -9.58 -1.80
N GLY A 22 19.74 -10.84 -1.67
CA GLY A 22 20.32 -11.32 -0.42
C GLY A 22 19.36 -11.11 0.76
N CYS A 23 19.79 -10.39 1.79
CA CYS A 23 18.97 -10.02 2.95
C CYS A 23 18.23 -8.69 2.79
N TYR A 24 18.40 -7.98 1.67
CA TYR A 24 17.76 -6.69 1.42
C TYR A 24 16.38 -6.85 0.79
N PHE A 25 15.43 -6.04 1.27
CA PHE A 25 14.08 -5.92 0.72
C PHE A 25 13.55 -4.50 0.93
N LEU A 26 12.99 -3.91 -0.11
CA LEU A 26 12.30 -2.62 -0.06
C LEU A 26 11.08 -2.63 -0.97
N LEU A 27 9.92 -2.32 -0.40
CA LEU A 27 8.72 -1.95 -1.14
C LEU A 27 8.62 -0.42 -1.20
N ARG A 28 8.52 0.11 -2.41
CA ARG A 28 8.12 1.50 -2.66
C ARG A 28 6.72 1.53 -3.25
N ILE A 29 5.82 2.27 -2.62
CA ILE A 29 4.48 2.54 -3.13
C ILE A 29 4.47 3.98 -3.61
N VAL A 30 4.18 4.20 -4.88
CA VAL A 30 4.09 5.51 -5.51
C VAL A 30 2.63 5.82 -5.83
N GLU A 31 2.17 6.99 -5.40
CA GLU A 31 0.89 7.57 -5.78
C GLU A 31 1.14 8.78 -6.69
N ARG A 32 0.61 8.74 -7.90
CA ARG A 32 0.61 9.87 -8.82
C ARG A 32 -0.82 10.32 -9.12
N SER A 33 -1.04 11.62 -9.01
CA SER A 33 -2.26 12.32 -9.42
C SER A 33 -1.88 13.53 -10.28
N LYS A 34 -2.86 14.33 -10.70
CA LYS A 34 -2.63 15.51 -11.56
C LYS A 34 -1.55 16.46 -11.01
N TYR A 35 -1.51 16.67 -9.69
CA TYR A 35 -0.63 17.67 -9.06
C TYR A 35 0.33 17.09 -8.02
N PHE A 36 0.16 15.83 -7.63
CA PHE A 36 0.94 15.22 -6.56
C PHE A 36 1.62 13.95 -7.05
N LEU A 37 2.90 13.82 -6.69
CA LEU A 37 3.66 12.59 -6.73
C LEU A 37 4.16 12.32 -5.30
N ARG A 38 3.68 11.24 -4.70
CA ARG A 38 4.02 10.87 -3.33
C ARG A 38 4.47 9.42 -3.28
N SER A 39 5.29 9.09 -2.31
CA SER A 39 5.65 7.69 -2.08
C SER A 39 5.93 7.40 -0.62
N VAL A 40 5.74 6.13 -0.25
CA VAL A 40 6.17 5.57 1.03
C VAL A 40 7.09 4.39 0.78
N PHE A 41 7.95 4.10 1.75
CA PHE A 41 8.97 3.06 1.69
C PHE A 41 8.78 2.11 2.87
N MET A 42 8.76 0.80 2.61
CA MET A 42 8.43 -0.22 3.61
C MET A 42 9.42 -1.38 3.54
N GLY A 43 9.92 -1.83 4.69
CA GLY A 43 10.64 -3.09 4.78
C GLY A 43 9.71 -4.30 4.60
N LYS A 44 10.28 -5.50 4.65
CA LYS A 44 9.54 -6.75 4.40
C LYS A 44 8.41 -6.96 5.40
N ASN A 45 8.67 -6.75 6.69
CA ASN A 45 7.68 -6.96 7.74
C ASN A 45 6.56 -5.92 7.67
N ALA A 46 6.91 -4.65 7.44
CA ALA A 46 5.93 -3.58 7.24
C ALA A 46 5.05 -3.85 6.00
N SER A 47 5.63 -4.37 4.92
CA SER A 47 4.89 -4.73 3.70
C SER A 47 3.90 -5.88 3.93
N GLN A 48 4.31 -6.90 4.68
CA GLN A 48 3.44 -8.01 5.07
C GLN A 48 2.31 -7.55 5.99
N TRP A 49 2.62 -6.67 6.95
CA TRP A 49 1.63 -6.02 7.81
C TRP A 49 0.58 -5.27 6.97
N LEU A 50 1.00 -4.49 5.97
CA LEU A 50 0.09 -3.77 5.09
C LEU A 50 -0.84 -4.74 4.33
N MET A 51 -0.28 -5.80 3.75
CA MET A 51 -1.05 -6.80 3.00
C MET A 51 -2.16 -7.42 3.86
N ASN A 52 -1.82 -7.90 5.05
CA ASN A 52 -2.77 -8.54 5.97
C ASN A 52 -3.92 -7.59 6.35
N HIS A 53 -3.60 -6.31 6.60
CA HIS A 53 -4.63 -5.33 6.97
C HIS A 53 -5.51 -4.93 5.79
N ILE A 54 -4.97 -4.85 4.57
CA ILE A 54 -5.79 -4.60 3.37
C ILE A 54 -6.76 -5.76 3.13
N GLU A 55 -6.33 -7.01 3.30
CA GLU A 55 -7.21 -8.17 3.21
C GLU A 55 -8.35 -8.10 4.25
N HIS A 56 -8.03 -7.75 5.49
CA HIS A 56 -9.01 -7.54 6.54
C HIS A 56 -9.98 -6.39 6.22
N ILE A 57 -9.51 -5.27 5.66
CA ILE A 57 -10.35 -4.12 5.24
C ILE A 57 -11.31 -4.52 4.11
N VAL A 58 -10.82 -5.29 3.13
CA VAL A 58 -11.61 -5.73 1.98
C VAL A 58 -12.79 -6.60 2.41
N VAL A 59 -12.57 -7.53 3.36
CA VAL A 59 -13.59 -8.44 3.87
C VAL A 59 -14.48 -7.76 4.91
N GLY A 60 -13.92 -6.87 5.74
CA GLY A 60 -14.61 -6.26 6.86
C GLY A 60 -15.70 -5.25 6.50
N ALA A 61 -16.75 -5.17 7.33
CA ALA A 61 -17.84 -4.20 7.20
C ALA A 61 -17.63 -2.91 8.02
N SER A 62 -16.63 -2.86 8.92
CA SER A 62 -16.43 -1.73 9.83
C SER A 62 -16.05 -0.43 9.10
N SER A 63 -16.65 0.67 9.53
CA SER A 63 -16.42 2.02 9.00
C SER A 63 -15.19 2.72 9.60
N LYS A 64 -14.73 2.31 10.79
CA LYS A 64 -13.54 2.87 11.45
C LYS A 64 -12.46 1.81 11.60
N GLN A 65 -11.36 2.01 10.89
CA GLN A 65 -10.19 1.13 10.91
C GLN A 65 -8.92 1.99 10.95
N PHE A 66 -8.12 1.78 11.98
CA PHE A 66 -6.84 2.44 12.19
C PHE A 66 -5.84 1.42 12.71
N PHE A 67 -4.75 1.24 11.98
CA PHE A 67 -3.70 0.29 12.30
C PHE A 67 -2.37 1.00 12.39
N THR A 68 -1.49 0.50 13.26
CA THR A 68 -0.13 1.00 13.41
C THR A 68 0.87 -0.14 13.35
N PHE A 69 2.08 0.15 12.88
CA PHE A 69 3.21 -0.76 12.87
C PHE A 69 4.49 0.01 13.09
N ARG A 70 5.47 -0.57 13.79
CA ARG A 70 6.77 0.07 14.02
C ARG A 70 7.88 -0.86 13.56
N GLU A 71 8.79 -0.32 12.75
CA GLU A 71 9.98 -0.99 12.23
C GLU A 71 11.18 -0.10 12.53
N GLY A 72 11.85 -0.37 13.66
CA GLY A 72 12.92 0.48 14.19
C GLY A 72 12.45 1.90 14.48
N ASP A 73 13.06 2.87 13.79
CA ASP A 73 12.78 4.31 13.90
C ASP A 73 11.70 4.81 12.94
N ILE A 74 11.03 3.88 12.24
CA ILE A 74 9.93 4.19 11.34
C ILE A 74 8.63 3.62 11.91
N ALA A 75 7.60 4.45 12.00
CA ALA A 75 6.25 4.04 12.29
C ALA A 75 5.37 4.19 11.04
N PHE A 76 4.50 3.22 10.83
CA PHE A 76 3.50 3.23 9.78
C PHE A 76 2.11 3.31 10.37
N THR A 77 1.23 4.05 9.70
CA THR A 77 -0.20 4.03 10.00
C THR A 77 -1.00 3.72 8.75
N LEU A 78 -2.05 2.92 8.90
CA LEU A 78 -3.03 2.67 7.86
C LEU A 78 -4.41 3.03 8.40
N GLN A 79 -5.00 4.07 7.84
CA GLN A 79 -6.27 4.60 8.31
C GLN A 79 -7.31 4.60 7.18
N ARG A 80 -8.49 4.06 7.45
CA ARG A 80 -9.67 4.32 6.62
C ARG A 80 -10.21 5.71 6.92
N SER A 81 -10.41 6.51 5.88
CA SER A 81 -10.92 7.88 5.98
C SER A 81 -11.85 8.18 4.79
N SER A 82 -12.47 9.35 4.83
CA SER A 82 -13.45 9.78 3.84
C SER A 82 -13.42 11.29 3.63
N ASN A 83 -13.72 11.72 2.41
CA ASN A 83 -13.95 13.12 2.07
C ASN A 83 -15.14 13.23 1.10
N SER A 84 -15.36 14.42 0.53
CA SER A 84 -16.43 14.67 -0.45
C SER A 84 -16.33 13.84 -1.73
N PHE A 85 -15.17 13.21 -2.00
CA PHE A 85 -14.94 12.36 -3.17
C PHE A 85 -15.08 10.86 -2.87
N GLY A 86 -15.33 10.48 -1.61
CA GLY A 86 -15.53 9.09 -1.20
C GLY A 86 -14.56 8.61 -0.13
N GLN A 87 -14.48 7.29 0.03
CA GLN A 87 -13.63 6.62 1.02
C GLN A 87 -12.24 6.35 0.45
N PHE A 88 -11.24 6.36 1.32
CA PHE A 88 -9.86 6.03 0.97
C PHE A 88 -9.10 5.46 2.17
N LEU A 89 -7.99 4.78 1.87
CA LEU A 89 -6.97 4.44 2.86
C LEU A 89 -5.86 5.48 2.79
N LEU A 90 -5.49 6.01 3.95
CA LEU A 90 -4.30 6.83 4.14
C LEU A 90 -3.21 5.96 4.75
N LEU A 91 -2.17 5.69 3.96
CA LEU A 91 -0.96 5.01 4.44
C LEU A 91 0.11 6.08 4.71
N THR A 92 0.58 6.16 5.95
CA THR A 92 1.59 7.14 6.37
C THR A 92 2.86 6.44 6.86
N GLU A 93 4.01 6.95 6.43
CA GLU A 93 5.33 6.64 6.97
C GLU A 93 5.78 7.82 7.84
N LEU A 94 6.16 7.55 9.08
CA LEU A 94 6.61 8.51 10.10
C LEU A 94 8.00 8.12 10.57
N LYS A 95 9.00 8.97 10.36
CA LYS A 95 10.36 8.75 10.87
C LYS A 95 10.61 9.55 12.14
N VAL A 96 11.38 8.98 13.05
CA VAL A 96 12.03 9.76 14.13
C VAL A 96 12.79 10.93 13.47
N GLY A 97 12.62 12.15 14.01
CA GLY A 97 13.11 13.38 13.38
C GLY A 97 12.08 14.13 12.52
N GLY A 98 10.84 13.67 12.46
CA GLY A 98 9.70 14.45 11.95
C GLY A 98 9.39 14.30 10.45
N SER A 99 10.21 13.55 9.70
CA SER A 99 9.90 13.25 8.29
C SER A 99 8.62 12.41 8.19
N ARG A 100 7.63 12.94 7.46
CA ARG A 100 6.34 12.29 7.21
C ARG A 100 6.08 12.17 5.71
N ARG A 101 5.76 10.97 5.26
CA ARG A 101 5.30 10.69 3.90
C ARG A 101 3.96 9.97 3.93
N SER A 102 3.12 10.18 2.93
CA SER A 102 1.85 9.47 2.84
C SER A 102 1.40 9.27 1.41
N VAL A 103 0.64 8.19 1.21
CA VAL A 103 -0.08 7.89 -0.03
C VAL A 103 -1.55 7.63 0.27
N ILE A 104 -2.39 7.93 -0.71
CA ILE A 104 -3.84 7.74 -0.67
C ILE A 104 -4.22 6.62 -1.64
N ILE A 105 -4.91 5.60 -1.14
CA ILE A 105 -5.44 4.48 -1.92
C ILE A 105 -6.98 4.59 -1.90
N PRO A 106 -7.62 5.05 -2.99
CA PRO A 106 -9.07 5.21 -3.03
C PRO A 106 -9.79 3.88 -2.91
N GLU A 107 -11.01 3.89 -2.38
CA GLU A 107 -11.87 2.70 -2.29
C GLU A 107 -12.19 2.13 -3.67
N GLY A 108 -12.39 3.00 -4.68
CA GLY A 108 -12.93 2.61 -5.96
C GLY A 108 -14.38 2.14 -5.86
N LYS A 109 -15.02 1.87 -7.00
CA LYS A 109 -16.40 1.41 -7.05
C LYS A 109 -16.58 0.11 -6.23
N GLY A 110 -17.38 0.17 -5.17
CA GLY A 110 -17.70 -0.99 -4.34
C GLY A 110 -16.50 -1.69 -3.69
N LYS A 111 -15.48 -0.94 -3.23
CA LYS A 111 -14.19 -1.44 -2.69
C LYS A 111 -13.24 -2.08 -3.72
N ASN A 112 -13.54 -1.98 -5.02
CA ASN A 112 -12.70 -2.61 -6.03
C ASN A 112 -11.26 -2.05 -6.07
N GLY A 113 -11.06 -0.78 -5.73
CA GLY A 113 -9.73 -0.17 -5.63
C GLY A 113 -8.87 -0.87 -4.57
N TRP A 114 -9.41 -1.09 -3.37
CA TRP A 114 -8.70 -1.81 -2.31
C TRP A 114 -8.45 -3.28 -2.67
N ARG A 115 -9.39 -3.93 -3.35
CA ARG A 115 -9.21 -5.32 -3.84
C ARG A 115 -8.08 -5.42 -4.85
N VAL A 116 -8.07 -4.54 -5.85
CA VAL A 116 -7.00 -4.49 -6.86
C VAL A 116 -5.66 -4.20 -6.20
N PHE A 117 -5.59 -3.19 -5.32
CA PHE A 117 -4.36 -2.88 -4.61
C PHE A 117 -3.84 -4.08 -3.80
N GLY A 118 -4.70 -4.73 -3.02
CA GLY A 118 -4.34 -5.89 -2.22
C GLY A 118 -3.87 -7.07 -3.07
N LEU A 119 -4.53 -7.32 -4.20
CA LEU A 119 -4.15 -8.38 -5.15
C LEU A 119 -2.77 -8.11 -5.76
N GLU A 120 -2.55 -6.90 -6.27
CA GLU A 120 -1.27 -6.55 -6.90
C GLU A 120 -0.15 -6.52 -5.87
N LEU A 121 -0.40 -6.06 -4.63
CA LEU A 121 0.57 -6.14 -3.53
C LEU A 121 0.91 -7.60 -3.21
N ARG A 122 -0.09 -8.49 -3.10
CA ARG A 122 0.15 -9.91 -2.82
C ARG A 122 1.01 -10.56 -3.91
N LYS A 123 0.75 -10.25 -5.19
CA LYS A 123 1.58 -10.74 -6.31
C LYS A 123 3.03 -10.25 -6.21
N MET A 124 3.24 -9.02 -5.74
CA MET A 124 4.59 -8.47 -5.53
C MET A 124 5.32 -9.15 -4.36
N LEU A 125 4.61 -9.46 -3.27
CA LEU A 125 5.23 -10.06 -2.07
C LEU A 125 5.41 -11.58 -2.18
N ASN A 126 4.59 -12.26 -2.99
CA ASN A 126 4.58 -13.72 -3.14
C ASN A 126 4.65 -14.14 -4.63
N PRO A 127 5.73 -13.79 -5.37
CA PRO A 127 5.80 -13.99 -6.82
C PRO A 127 5.73 -15.47 -7.25
N SER A 128 6.25 -16.39 -6.43
CA SER A 128 6.27 -17.84 -6.72
C SER A 128 4.87 -18.48 -6.78
N GLN A 129 3.86 -17.87 -6.17
CA GLN A 129 2.49 -18.35 -6.22
C GLN A 129 1.79 -18.02 -7.54
N TYR A 130 2.35 -17.09 -8.33
CA TYR A 130 1.73 -16.57 -9.56
C TYR A 130 2.56 -16.83 -10.81
N SER A 131 3.76 -17.42 -10.70
CA SER A 131 4.66 -17.75 -11.81
C SER A 131 4.26 -18.99 -12.62
N LYS A 132 3.01 -19.46 -12.52
CA LYS A 132 2.52 -20.69 -13.20
C LYS A 132 1.53 -20.42 -14.35
N PHE A 133 1.33 -19.16 -14.72
CA PHE A 133 0.34 -18.77 -15.75
C PHE A 133 0.92 -17.85 -16.83
N ASP A 134 2.24 -17.71 -16.90
CA ASP A 134 2.95 -17.05 -18.00
C ASP A 134 3.57 -18.10 -18.93
#